data_AF-A0A8J2SCB0-F1
#
_entry.id   AF-A0A8J2SCB0-F1
#
_cell.length_a   1.000
_cell.length_b   1.000
_cell.length_c   1.000
_cell.angle_alpha   90.00
_cell.angle_beta   90.00
_cell.angle_gamma   90.00
#
_symmetry.space_group_name_H-M   'P 1'
#
loop_
_entity.id
_entity.type
_entity.pdbx_description
1 polymer ?
#
loop_
_entity_poly.entity_id
_entity_poly.type
_entity_poly.pdbx_seq_one_letter_code
_entity_poly.pdbx_strand_id
1 'polypeptide(L)'
;MAAKALLLLAAASHAFITPVRRLRPMQPLRAVPLDAIELTTHTLAANSALTSTADELAGSLFGASLLPWLAMLYWLKHPKTQAPKGVCFGLTYLLAFVFGSIPAAIGAGALYGASLADADWLHGAAESLLAATNCVVVLGFRDALAGKDDPDRLRTAATYWAGFAILSCFVVVAGNLMTMDAAAHAPWLNGVGNLDNVNEPINALSIPTWIIHTSSLVEWLVAMGLAWRYADVIGRKEWKGVTWGMLPLHTSGIVACCYHLFYNAPELSWCVALQAGCTCLGNTTMAFAMYRLAVASGWTLSDGRSDAEALYARLTQGVEAEAAETETPSLVTAAPSSTTASLLGWEDLGDAWALDSDAFFLGKLLALSAFLAYLVKYTPPLIPGSIVDGWAGAGDGVHSGAAALVIVVPTLLNCAKWYQRSQEGAEFVGDI
;
A
#
# COMPACT_ATOMS: atom_id res chain seq x y z
N MET A 1 30.96 -6.76 3.00
CA MET A 1 29.84 -6.75 2.02
C MET A 1 29.51 -5.35 1.49
N ALA A 2 29.73 -4.25 2.25
CA ALA A 2 29.50 -2.87 1.80
C ALA A 2 30.31 -2.44 0.54
N ALA A 3 31.53 -2.93 0.36
CA ALA A 3 32.36 -2.57 -0.80
C ALA A 3 31.88 -3.16 -2.14
N LYS A 4 31.15 -4.29 -2.12
CA LYS A 4 30.58 -4.89 -3.34
C LYS A 4 29.28 -4.20 -3.78
N ALA A 5 28.52 -3.62 -2.84
CA ALA A 5 27.35 -2.80 -3.14
C ALA A 5 27.74 -1.46 -3.80
N LEU A 6 28.84 -0.84 -3.36
CA LEU A 6 29.36 0.39 -3.95
C LEU A 6 29.89 0.20 -5.40
N LEU A 7 30.43 -1.00 -5.70
CA LEU A 7 30.91 -1.35 -7.04
C LEU A 7 29.78 -1.63 -8.04
N LEU A 8 28.61 -2.10 -7.57
CA LEU A 8 27.41 -2.25 -8.41
C LEU A 8 26.78 -0.89 -8.74
N LEU A 9 26.84 0.08 -7.83
CA LEU A 9 26.45 1.48 -8.06
C LEU A 9 27.36 2.19 -9.09
N ALA A 10 28.65 1.86 -9.13
CA ALA A 10 29.60 2.41 -10.12
C ALA A 10 29.51 1.74 -11.51
N ALA A 11 29.03 0.49 -11.59
CA ALA A 11 28.89 -0.23 -12.85
C ALA A 11 27.62 0.20 -13.63
N ALA A 12 26.57 0.63 -12.94
CA ALA A 12 25.34 1.14 -13.58
C ALA A 12 25.51 2.51 -14.25
N SER A 13 26.52 3.31 -13.87
CA SER A 13 26.78 4.62 -14.46
C SER A 13 27.59 4.58 -15.76
N HIS A 14 28.22 3.45 -16.10
CA HIS A 14 29.09 3.33 -17.28
C HIS A 14 28.42 2.74 -18.53
N ALA A 15 27.16 2.29 -18.45
CA ALA A 15 26.45 1.70 -19.58
C ALA A 15 25.84 2.73 -20.56
N PHE A 16 26.00 4.04 -20.34
CA PHE A 16 25.42 5.10 -21.17
C PHE A 16 26.41 5.89 -22.03
N ILE A 17 27.69 5.51 -22.09
CA ILE A 17 28.68 6.20 -22.94
C ILE A 17 28.81 5.47 -24.29
N THR A 18 28.03 5.90 -25.28
CA THR A 18 28.26 5.55 -26.69
C THR A 18 29.35 6.46 -27.28
N PRO A 19 30.28 5.95 -28.12
CA PRO A 19 31.27 6.78 -28.77
C PRO A 19 30.62 7.60 -29.89
N VAL A 20 30.68 8.93 -29.76
CA VAL A 20 30.17 9.89 -30.74
C VAL A 20 30.87 9.70 -32.09
N ARG A 21 30.11 9.30 -33.11
CA ARG A 21 30.53 9.29 -34.52
C ARG A 21 30.66 10.76 -34.97
N ARG A 22 31.83 11.17 -35.48
CA ARG A 22 32.08 12.53 -35.98
C ARG A 22 31.01 12.95 -36.98
N LEU A 23 30.13 13.87 -36.57
CA LEU A 23 29.18 14.54 -37.45
C LEU A 23 29.83 15.77 -38.09
N ARG A 24 29.46 16.02 -39.36
CA ARG A 24 29.89 17.16 -40.18
C ARG A 24 29.65 18.50 -39.47
N PRO A 25 30.42 19.57 -39.78
CA PRO A 25 30.20 20.88 -39.18
C PRO A 25 28.80 21.38 -39.58
N MET A 26 27.92 21.50 -38.59
CA MET A 26 26.64 22.19 -38.76
C MET A 26 26.88 23.69 -38.83
N GLN A 27 26.13 24.35 -39.71
CA GLN A 27 26.02 25.80 -39.74
C GLN A 27 25.57 26.32 -38.36
N PRO A 28 25.98 27.53 -37.94
CA PRO A 28 25.54 28.08 -36.67
C PRO A 28 24.03 28.34 -36.75
N LEU A 29 23.26 27.47 -36.10
CA LEU A 29 21.86 27.74 -35.77
C LEU A 29 21.86 28.96 -34.85
N ARG A 30 21.29 30.05 -35.36
CA ARG A 30 21.04 31.28 -34.64
C ARG A 30 20.18 30.91 -33.43
N ALA A 31 20.75 30.96 -32.22
CA ALA A 31 20.00 30.77 -30.99
C ALA A 31 18.92 31.85 -30.92
N VAL A 32 17.66 31.43 -31.04
CA VAL A 32 16.53 32.26 -30.65
C VAL A 32 16.53 32.25 -29.12
N PRO A 33 16.67 33.39 -28.44
CA PRO A 33 16.54 33.42 -27.00
C PRO A 33 15.05 33.22 -26.70
N LEU A 34 14.68 32.00 -26.29
CA LEU A 34 13.44 31.78 -25.57
C LEU A 34 13.53 32.65 -24.32
N ASP A 35 12.70 33.67 -24.25
CA ASP A 35 12.54 34.47 -23.05
C ASP A 35 12.08 33.56 -21.91
N ALA A 36 12.58 33.83 -20.69
CA ALA A 36 12.35 32.98 -19.52
C ALA A 36 10.84 32.73 -19.23
N ILE A 37 9.97 33.64 -19.69
CA ILE A 37 8.51 33.53 -19.59
C ILE A 37 7.97 32.43 -20.51
N GLU A 38 8.45 32.36 -21.76
CA GLU A 38 8.03 31.33 -22.72
C GLU A 38 8.50 29.94 -22.29
N LEU A 39 9.74 29.82 -21.79
CA LEU A 39 10.26 28.57 -21.21
C LEU A 39 9.44 28.11 -19.99
N THR A 40 9.14 29.03 -19.07
CA THR A 40 8.35 28.72 -17.87
C THR A 40 6.93 28.27 -18.24
N THR A 41 6.33 28.92 -19.24
CA THR A 41 4.98 28.59 -19.71
C THR A 41 4.92 27.22 -20.38
N HIS A 42 5.93 26.89 -21.19
CA HIS A 42 6.04 25.56 -21.81
C HIS A 42 6.26 24.45 -20.79
N THR A 43 7.12 24.67 -19.79
CA THR A 43 7.35 23.70 -18.70
C THR A 43 6.06 23.50 -17.89
N LEU A 44 5.36 24.58 -17.56
CA LEU A 44 4.10 24.48 -16.82
C LEU A 44 3.03 23.71 -17.61
N ALA A 45 2.89 24.00 -18.91
CA ALA A 45 1.97 23.28 -19.78
C ALA A 45 2.33 21.79 -19.93
N ALA A 46 3.61 21.46 -20.04
CA ALA A 46 4.09 20.08 -20.10
C ALA A 46 3.81 19.33 -18.79
N ASN A 47 4.05 19.95 -17.63
CA ASN A 47 3.75 19.38 -16.33
C ASN A 47 2.25 19.16 -16.14
N SER A 48 1.41 20.14 -16.52
CA SER A 48 -0.05 19.98 -16.47
C SER A 48 -0.53 18.82 -17.36
N ALA A 49 0.02 18.68 -18.57
CA ALA A 49 -0.35 17.59 -19.47
C ALA A 49 0.12 16.21 -18.99
N LEU A 50 1.30 16.15 -18.36
CA LEU A 50 1.80 14.92 -17.74
C LEU A 50 0.91 14.50 -16.57
N THR A 51 0.58 15.44 -15.68
CA THR A 51 -0.32 15.20 -14.54
C THR A 51 -1.68 14.70 -14.99
N SER A 52 -2.31 15.37 -15.97
CA SER A 52 -3.62 14.94 -16.48
C SER A 52 -3.58 13.53 -17.07
N THR A 53 -2.52 13.19 -17.81
CA THR A 53 -2.36 11.86 -18.40
C THR A 53 -2.13 10.79 -17.32
N ALA A 54 -1.33 11.10 -16.30
CA ALA A 54 -1.06 10.18 -15.20
C ALA A 54 -2.33 9.91 -14.37
N ASP A 55 -3.11 10.94 -14.07
CA ASP A 55 -4.37 10.83 -13.32
C ASP A 55 -5.43 10.02 -14.09
N GLU A 56 -5.58 10.26 -15.39
CA GLU A 56 -6.51 9.50 -16.25
C GLU A 56 -6.14 8.01 -16.33
N LEU A 57 -4.84 7.72 -16.50
CA LEU A 57 -4.33 6.36 -16.52
C LEU A 57 -4.53 5.69 -15.15
N ALA A 58 -4.25 6.42 -14.05
CA ALA A 58 -4.43 5.93 -12.71
C ALA A 58 -5.88 5.57 -12.41
N GLY A 59 -6.83 6.47 -12.71
CA GLY A 59 -8.26 6.21 -12.53
C GLY A 59 -8.74 4.98 -13.29
N SER A 60 -8.27 4.81 -14.52
CA SER A 60 -8.57 3.64 -15.35
C SER A 60 -8.02 2.34 -14.75
N LEU A 61 -6.77 2.36 -14.27
CA LEU A 61 -6.11 1.20 -13.67
C LEU A 61 -6.71 0.82 -12.31
N PHE A 62 -7.05 1.79 -11.47
CA PHE A 62 -7.77 1.54 -10.21
C PHE A 62 -9.14 0.94 -10.47
N GLY A 63 -9.91 1.49 -11.41
CA GLY A 63 -11.21 0.92 -11.79
C GLY A 63 -11.07 -0.51 -12.33
N ALA A 64 -10.10 -0.76 -13.22
CA ALA A 64 -9.83 -2.08 -13.76
C ALA A 64 -9.38 -3.09 -12.68
N SER A 65 -8.67 -2.63 -11.64
CA SER A 65 -8.16 -3.47 -10.55
C SER A 65 -9.26 -4.07 -9.67
N LEU A 66 -10.49 -3.57 -9.72
CA LEU A 66 -11.62 -4.11 -8.96
C LEU A 66 -11.97 -5.53 -9.41
N LEU A 67 -11.93 -5.81 -10.72
CA LEU A 67 -12.24 -7.13 -11.27
C LEU A 67 -11.34 -8.24 -10.67
N PRO A 68 -10.00 -8.15 -10.75
CA PRO A 68 -9.16 -9.16 -10.14
C PRO A 68 -9.31 -9.20 -8.61
N TRP A 69 -9.60 -8.10 -7.93
CA TRP A 69 -9.88 -8.13 -6.49
C TRP A 69 -11.13 -8.95 -6.14
N LEU A 70 -12.22 -8.77 -6.89
CA LEU A 70 -13.45 -9.55 -6.70
C LEU A 70 -13.24 -11.04 -7.02
N ALA A 71 -12.45 -11.34 -8.05
CA ALA A 71 -12.06 -12.72 -8.37
C ALA A 71 -11.24 -13.35 -7.23
N MET A 72 -10.27 -12.61 -6.68
CA MET A 72 -9.51 -13.00 -5.49
C MET A 72 -10.43 -13.32 -4.31
N LEU A 73 -11.40 -12.45 -3.99
CA LEU A 73 -12.35 -12.66 -2.90
C LEU A 73 -13.25 -13.88 -3.13
N TYR A 74 -13.67 -14.12 -4.37
CA TYR A 74 -14.45 -15.31 -4.72
C TYR A 74 -13.71 -16.59 -4.35
N TRP A 75 -12.47 -16.76 -4.82
CA TRP A 75 -11.68 -17.96 -4.52
C TRP A 75 -11.26 -18.03 -3.05
N LEU A 76 -10.88 -16.90 -2.43
CA LEU A 76 -10.52 -16.84 -1.02
C LEU A 76 -11.67 -17.35 -0.13
N LYS A 77 -12.90 -16.92 -0.42
CA LYS A 77 -14.09 -17.23 0.38
C LYS A 77 -14.76 -18.55 -0.02
N HIS A 78 -14.30 -19.21 -1.07
CA HIS A 78 -14.88 -20.48 -1.48
C HIS A 78 -14.66 -21.53 -0.36
N PRO A 79 -15.68 -22.33 0.03
CA PRO A 79 -15.58 -23.25 1.17
C PRO A 79 -14.39 -24.21 1.09
N LYS A 80 -14.06 -24.69 -0.12
CA LYS A 80 -12.91 -25.57 -0.37
C LYS A 80 -11.56 -24.93 -0.01
N THR A 81 -11.42 -23.61 -0.15
CA THR A 81 -10.16 -22.91 0.11
C THR A 81 -9.78 -22.94 1.59
N GLN A 82 -10.79 -23.03 2.48
CA GLN A 82 -10.62 -23.09 3.94
C GLN A 82 -9.74 -21.95 4.50
N ALA A 83 -9.91 -20.74 3.94
CA ALA A 83 -9.20 -19.57 4.42
C ALA A 83 -9.72 -19.10 5.79
N PRO A 84 -8.84 -18.54 6.64
CA PRO A 84 -9.26 -17.97 7.92
C PRO A 84 -10.40 -16.97 7.78
N LYS A 85 -11.47 -17.12 8.57
CA LYS A 85 -12.65 -16.24 8.47
C LYS A 85 -12.31 -14.77 8.73
N GLY A 86 -11.40 -14.49 9.67
CA GLY A 86 -10.90 -13.14 9.94
C GLY A 86 -10.16 -12.52 8.74
N VAL A 87 -9.32 -13.31 8.04
CA VAL A 87 -8.61 -12.86 6.83
C VAL A 87 -9.59 -12.64 5.67
N CYS A 88 -10.55 -13.55 5.49
CA CYS A 88 -11.64 -13.39 4.53
C CYS A 88 -12.42 -12.10 4.78
N PHE A 89 -12.75 -11.82 6.03
CA PHE A 89 -13.44 -10.59 6.42
C PHE A 89 -12.56 -9.36 6.15
N GLY A 90 -11.31 -9.34 6.61
CA GLY A 90 -10.39 -8.21 6.40
C GLY A 90 -10.20 -7.87 4.93
N LEU A 91 -9.86 -8.85 4.09
CA LEU A 91 -9.70 -8.61 2.64
C LEU A 91 -11.03 -8.22 1.98
N THR A 92 -12.19 -8.68 2.47
CA THR A 92 -13.49 -8.15 2.01
C THR A 92 -13.69 -6.70 2.45
N TYR A 93 -13.31 -6.37 3.69
CA TYR A 93 -13.45 -5.04 4.29
C TYR A 93 -12.60 -3.98 3.58
N LEU A 94 -11.57 -4.35 2.82
CA LEU A 94 -10.88 -3.44 1.91
C LEU A 94 -11.84 -2.72 0.94
N LEU A 95 -12.97 -3.36 0.58
CA LEU A 95 -13.98 -2.69 -0.25
C LEU A 95 -14.58 -1.46 0.45
N ALA A 96 -14.57 -1.38 1.78
CA ALA A 96 -14.95 -0.16 2.50
C ALA A 96 -14.02 1.01 2.17
N PHE A 97 -12.70 0.77 2.07
CA PHE A 97 -11.75 1.77 1.57
C PHE A 97 -12.08 2.19 0.14
N VAL A 98 -12.39 1.25 -0.76
CA VAL A 98 -12.78 1.57 -2.16
C VAL A 98 -14.05 2.43 -2.19
N PHE A 99 -15.09 2.03 -1.44
CA PHE A 99 -16.35 2.77 -1.37
C PHE A 99 -16.23 4.12 -0.65
N GLY A 100 -15.25 4.29 0.24
CA GLY A 100 -14.97 5.55 0.92
C GLY A 100 -14.10 6.50 0.09
N SER A 101 -13.08 5.98 -0.59
CA SER A 101 -12.11 6.76 -1.38
C SER A 101 -12.71 7.31 -2.68
N ILE A 102 -13.62 6.59 -3.35
CA ILE A 102 -14.30 7.10 -4.55
C ILE A 102 -15.08 8.41 -4.29
N PRO A 103 -16.04 8.48 -3.34
CA PRO A 103 -16.73 9.72 -3.04
C PRO A 103 -15.82 10.78 -2.44
N ALA A 104 -14.79 10.39 -1.68
CA ALA A 104 -13.78 11.33 -1.20
C ALA A 104 -13.02 11.99 -2.36
N ALA A 105 -12.61 11.22 -3.38
CA ALA A 105 -11.93 11.73 -4.57
C ALA A 105 -12.85 12.62 -5.42
N ILE A 106 -14.11 12.22 -5.60
CA ILE A 106 -15.12 13.06 -6.26
C ILE A 106 -15.32 14.36 -5.48
N GLY A 107 -15.40 14.30 -4.15
CA GLY A 107 -15.52 15.46 -3.28
C GLY A 107 -14.32 16.40 -3.38
N ALA A 108 -13.10 15.85 -3.36
CA ALA A 108 -11.87 16.62 -3.52
C ALA A 108 -11.84 17.38 -4.86
N GLY A 109 -12.18 16.70 -5.96
CA GLY A 109 -12.23 17.31 -7.28
C GLY A 109 -13.36 18.32 -7.44
N ALA A 110 -14.57 17.98 -6.99
CA ALA A 110 -15.76 18.81 -7.21
C ALA A 110 -15.81 20.05 -6.30
N LEU A 111 -15.33 19.94 -5.05
CA LEU A 111 -15.39 21.03 -4.08
C LEU A 111 -14.15 21.92 -4.11
N TYR A 112 -12.98 21.36 -4.45
CA TYR A 112 -11.71 22.05 -4.31
C TYR A 112 -10.86 22.10 -5.60
N GLY A 113 -11.26 21.40 -6.67
CA GLY A 113 -10.43 21.27 -7.87
C GLY A 113 -9.10 20.57 -7.59
N ALA A 114 -9.04 19.76 -6.53
CA ALA A 114 -7.83 19.11 -6.05
C ALA A 114 -7.94 17.58 -6.19
N SER A 115 -6.79 16.91 -6.29
CA SER A 115 -6.75 15.45 -6.18
C SER A 115 -7.09 15.01 -4.75
N LEU A 116 -7.51 13.76 -4.56
CA LEU A 116 -7.66 13.21 -3.20
C LEU A 116 -6.32 13.24 -2.44
N ALA A 117 -5.18 13.08 -3.13
CA ALA A 117 -3.84 13.14 -2.53
C ALA A 117 -3.53 14.52 -1.91
N ASP A 118 -4.18 15.58 -2.38
CA ASP A 118 -4.00 16.94 -1.89
C ASP A 118 -5.06 17.37 -0.85
N ALA A 119 -6.09 16.54 -0.64
CA ALA A 119 -7.19 16.84 0.29
C ALA A 119 -7.01 16.11 1.64
N ASP A 120 -6.06 16.55 2.47
CA ASP A 120 -5.52 15.78 3.61
C ASP A 120 -6.58 15.16 4.54
N TRP A 121 -7.60 15.90 4.96
CA TRP A 121 -8.65 15.35 5.83
C TRP A 121 -9.53 14.28 5.16
N LEU A 122 -9.84 14.43 3.87
CA LEU A 122 -10.56 13.41 3.09
C LEU A 122 -9.66 12.21 2.84
N HIS A 123 -8.40 12.48 2.53
CA HIS A 123 -7.37 11.51 2.27
C HIS A 123 -7.11 10.62 3.49
N GLY A 124 -6.74 11.23 4.62
CA GLY A 124 -6.44 10.53 5.87
C GLY A 124 -7.63 9.72 6.37
N ALA A 125 -8.85 10.26 6.27
CA ALA A 125 -10.05 9.52 6.61
C ALA A 125 -10.26 8.31 5.70
N ALA A 126 -10.10 8.45 4.38
CA ALA A 126 -10.22 7.35 3.43
C ALA A 126 -9.15 6.28 3.68
N GLU A 127 -7.87 6.66 3.69
CA GLU A 127 -6.74 5.76 3.91
C GLU A 127 -6.79 5.07 5.29
N SER A 128 -7.44 5.68 6.29
CA SER A 128 -7.62 5.03 7.60
C SER A 128 -8.45 3.73 7.52
N LEU A 129 -9.31 3.58 6.51
CA LEU A 129 -10.05 2.35 6.23
C LEU A 129 -9.12 1.25 5.69
N LEU A 130 -8.10 1.63 4.92
CA LEU A 130 -7.06 0.71 4.44
C LEU A 130 -6.16 0.27 5.60
N ALA A 131 -5.71 1.19 6.46
CA ALA A 131 -4.95 0.84 7.66
C ALA A 131 -5.75 -0.11 8.59
N ALA A 132 -7.03 0.17 8.81
CA ALA A 132 -7.91 -0.72 9.57
C ALA A 132 -8.08 -2.10 8.93
N THR A 133 -8.18 -2.15 7.59
CA THR A 133 -8.18 -3.40 6.82
C THR A 133 -6.93 -4.23 7.13
N ASN A 134 -5.75 -3.61 7.09
CA ASN A 134 -4.49 -4.31 7.34
C ASN A 134 -4.42 -4.84 8.77
N CYS A 135 -4.84 -4.05 9.77
CA CYS A 135 -4.98 -4.50 11.15
C CYS A 135 -5.92 -5.71 11.28
N VAL A 136 -7.07 -5.69 10.61
CA VAL A 136 -8.03 -6.81 10.63
C VAL A 136 -7.44 -8.07 9.97
N VAL A 137 -6.69 -7.94 8.87
CA VAL A 137 -6.01 -9.08 8.23
C VAL A 137 -4.94 -9.65 9.16
N VAL A 138 -4.13 -8.81 9.80
CA VAL A 138 -3.12 -9.21 10.78
C VAL A 138 -3.76 -9.96 11.96
N LEU A 139 -4.81 -9.41 12.56
CA LEU A 139 -5.54 -10.07 13.63
C LEU A 139 -6.22 -11.37 13.15
N GLY A 140 -6.71 -11.41 11.92
CA GLY A 140 -7.32 -12.59 11.33
C GLY A 140 -6.33 -13.76 11.20
N PHE A 141 -5.08 -13.49 10.80
CA PHE A 141 -4.04 -14.51 10.81
C PHE A 141 -3.61 -14.91 12.23
N ARG A 142 -3.50 -13.94 13.16
CA ARG A 142 -3.18 -14.22 14.57
C ARG A 142 -4.22 -15.12 15.21
N ASP A 143 -5.50 -14.84 15.01
CA ASP A 143 -6.60 -15.67 15.50
C ASP A 143 -6.51 -17.08 14.92
N ALA A 144 -6.28 -17.23 13.61
CA ALA A 144 -6.11 -18.53 12.98
C ALA A 144 -4.91 -19.33 13.52
N LEU A 145 -3.77 -18.68 13.73
CA LEU A 145 -2.58 -19.30 14.33
C LEU A 145 -2.79 -19.69 15.79
N ALA A 146 -3.63 -18.96 16.52
CA ALA A 146 -4.05 -19.29 17.88
C ALA A 146 -5.22 -20.30 17.94
N GLY A 147 -5.70 -20.80 16.80
CA GLY A 147 -6.86 -21.70 16.73
C GLY A 147 -8.19 -21.04 17.11
N LYS A 148 -8.26 -19.70 17.09
CA LYS A 148 -9.49 -18.93 17.32
C LYS A 148 -10.23 -18.72 16.00
N ASP A 149 -11.55 -18.68 16.09
CA ASP A 149 -12.44 -18.42 14.95
C ASP A 149 -13.56 -17.44 15.35
N ASP A 150 -13.18 -16.19 15.62
CA ASP A 150 -14.09 -15.10 16.04
C ASP A 150 -14.04 -13.91 15.06
N PRO A 151 -14.62 -14.04 13.86
CA PRO A 151 -14.70 -12.94 12.90
C PRO A 151 -15.64 -11.81 13.35
N ASP A 152 -16.54 -12.04 14.32
CA ASP A 152 -17.54 -11.06 14.75
C ASP A 152 -16.92 -9.95 15.60
N ARG A 153 -15.95 -10.29 16.44
CA ARG A 153 -15.11 -9.29 17.13
C ARG A 153 -14.40 -8.37 16.13
N LEU A 154 -13.80 -8.94 15.09
CA LEU A 154 -13.10 -8.17 14.05
C LEU A 154 -14.07 -7.30 13.24
N ARG A 155 -15.25 -7.84 12.91
CA ARG A 155 -16.32 -7.09 12.25
C ARG A 155 -16.79 -5.90 13.08
N THR A 156 -16.96 -6.11 14.39
CA THR A 156 -17.38 -5.05 15.32
C THR A 156 -16.33 -3.93 15.37
N ALA A 157 -15.06 -4.28 15.53
CA ALA A 157 -13.96 -3.30 15.52
C ALA A 157 -13.89 -2.51 14.21
N ALA A 158 -13.96 -3.20 13.06
CA ALA A 158 -13.96 -2.57 11.74
C ALA A 158 -15.18 -1.66 11.52
N THR A 159 -16.34 -2.01 12.07
CA THR A 159 -17.55 -1.18 11.99
C THR A 159 -17.39 0.11 12.80
N TYR A 160 -16.86 0.03 14.02
CA TYR A 160 -16.58 1.22 14.82
C TYR A 160 -15.55 2.13 14.14
N TRP A 161 -14.52 1.55 13.53
CA TRP A 161 -13.51 2.32 12.80
C TRP A 161 -14.08 2.99 11.55
N ALA A 162 -14.93 2.31 10.78
CA ALA A 162 -15.63 2.92 9.66
C ALA A 162 -16.50 4.11 10.11
N GLY A 163 -17.21 3.96 11.23
CA GLY A 163 -17.96 5.05 11.85
C GLY A 163 -17.08 6.23 12.24
N PHE A 164 -15.90 5.97 12.82
CA PHE A 164 -14.91 7.00 13.14
C PHE A 164 -14.40 7.73 11.89
N ALA A 165 -14.01 7.01 10.84
CA ALA A 165 -13.52 7.60 9.60
C ALA A 165 -14.57 8.55 8.99
N ILE A 166 -15.83 8.10 8.90
CA ILE A 166 -16.96 8.91 8.43
C ILE A 166 -17.19 10.13 9.33
N LEU A 167 -17.21 9.94 10.65
CA LEU A 167 -17.43 11.03 11.60
C LEU A 167 -16.32 12.08 11.52
N SER A 168 -15.07 11.67 11.33
CA SER A 168 -13.92 12.57 11.21
C SER A 168 -14.08 13.52 10.01
N CYS A 169 -14.64 13.05 8.90
CA CYS A 169 -14.99 13.88 7.75
C CYS A 169 -16.08 14.89 8.07
N PHE A 170 -17.16 14.47 8.76
CA PHE A 170 -18.27 15.36 9.12
C PHE A 170 -17.83 16.50 10.04
N VAL A 171 -16.91 16.24 10.97
CA VAL A 171 -16.36 17.30 11.86
C VAL A 171 -15.68 18.39 11.04
N VAL A 172 -14.87 18.03 10.05
CA VAL A 172 -14.18 18.99 9.20
C VAL A 172 -15.16 19.74 8.29
N VAL A 173 -16.14 19.06 7.69
CA VAL A 173 -17.19 19.74 6.90
C VAL A 173 -17.99 20.73 7.76
N ALA A 174 -18.39 20.33 8.96
CA ALA A 174 -19.14 21.20 9.87
C ALA A 174 -18.32 22.42 10.31
N GLY A 175 -17.03 22.24 10.59
CA GLY A 175 -16.11 23.33 10.91
C GLY A 175 -15.96 24.32 9.75
N ASN A 176 -15.76 23.82 8.53
CA ASN A 176 -15.57 24.67 7.34
C ASN A 176 -16.85 25.40 6.90
N LEU A 177 -18.03 24.79 7.10
CA LEU A 177 -19.30 25.48 6.89
C LEU A 177 -19.48 26.67 7.84
N MET A 178 -18.82 26.66 9.00
CA MET A 178 -18.84 27.77 9.96
C MET A 178 -17.78 28.84 9.69
N THR A 179 -16.68 28.51 9.01
CA THR A 179 -15.51 29.41 8.83
C THR A 179 -15.30 29.95 7.42
N MET A 180 -15.96 29.40 6.38
CA MET A 180 -15.83 29.83 4.97
C MET A 180 -14.38 29.86 4.45
N ASP A 181 -13.50 28.98 4.93
CA ASP A 181 -12.10 28.91 4.51
C ASP A 181 -11.79 27.68 3.63
N ALA A 182 -10.78 27.81 2.77
CA ALA A 182 -10.42 26.86 1.71
C ALA A 182 -9.87 25.54 2.30
N ALA A 183 -10.73 24.51 2.33
CA ALA A 183 -10.58 23.35 3.19
C ALA A 183 -9.87 22.12 2.62
N ALA A 184 -9.35 22.14 1.38
CA ALA A 184 -8.71 20.94 0.82
C ALA A 184 -7.56 20.45 1.69
N HIS A 185 -6.61 21.34 1.97
CA HIS A 185 -5.40 21.03 2.73
C HIS A 185 -5.60 21.07 4.25
N ALA A 186 -6.85 21.17 4.74
CA ALA A 186 -7.12 21.16 6.16
C ALA A 186 -6.61 19.84 6.78
N PRO A 187 -5.82 19.90 7.87
CA PRO A 187 -5.14 18.72 8.36
C PRO A 187 -6.14 17.72 8.96
N TRP A 188 -5.98 16.44 8.65
CA TRP A 188 -6.84 15.40 9.21
C TRP A 188 -6.73 15.38 10.75
N LEU A 189 -7.87 15.22 11.43
CA LEU A 189 -7.98 15.32 12.90
C LEU A 189 -7.41 16.63 13.47
N ASN A 190 -7.54 17.74 12.72
CA ASN A 190 -6.95 19.04 13.06
C ASN A 190 -5.43 18.99 13.25
N GLY A 191 -4.75 18.02 12.66
CA GLY A 191 -3.29 17.88 12.76
C GLY A 191 -2.80 17.55 14.16
N VAL A 192 -3.58 16.82 14.96
CA VAL A 192 -3.14 16.35 16.29
C VAL A 192 -1.78 15.65 16.17
N GLY A 193 -0.80 16.14 16.93
CA GLY A 193 0.57 15.63 16.90
C GLY A 193 1.48 16.29 15.85
N ASN A 194 0.99 17.23 15.05
CA ASN A 194 1.89 18.05 14.23
C ASN A 194 2.83 18.85 15.15
N LEU A 195 4.09 18.97 14.75
CA LEU A 195 5.05 19.87 15.39
C LEU A 195 4.80 21.32 14.95
N ASP A 196 4.81 22.23 15.92
CA ASP A 196 4.74 23.66 15.65
C ASP A 196 6.04 24.20 15.02
N ASN A 197 5.94 25.30 14.28
CA ASN A 197 7.07 26.05 13.70
C ASN A 197 7.92 25.28 12.67
N VAL A 198 7.38 24.22 12.07
CA VAL A 198 7.98 23.59 10.88
C VAL A 198 7.37 24.24 9.64
N ASN A 199 8.21 24.79 8.75
CA ASN A 199 7.74 25.38 7.49
C ASN A 199 7.57 24.26 6.45
N GLU A 200 6.34 23.87 6.19
CA GLU A 200 6.00 22.80 5.23
C GLU A 200 5.22 23.36 4.03
N PRO A 201 5.34 22.75 2.84
CA PRO A 201 4.46 23.06 1.71
C PRO A 201 2.98 22.86 2.05
N ILE A 202 2.10 23.58 1.36
CA ILE A 202 0.65 23.55 1.62
C ILE A 202 0.03 22.16 1.44
N ASN A 203 0.62 21.33 0.58
CA ASN A 203 0.21 19.96 0.29
C ASN A 203 0.95 18.91 1.13
N ALA A 204 1.64 19.32 2.20
CA ALA A 204 2.17 18.39 3.18
C ALA A 204 1.05 17.73 3.97
N LEU A 205 1.03 16.39 3.96
CA LEU A 205 0.09 15.62 4.77
C LEU A 205 0.30 15.85 6.27
N SER A 206 -0.76 15.90 7.06
CA SER A 206 -0.64 15.96 8.51
C SER A 206 -0.01 14.70 9.11
N ILE A 207 0.49 14.78 10.34
CA ILE A 207 1.04 13.62 11.07
C ILE A 207 0.03 12.49 11.17
N PRO A 208 -1.25 12.70 11.55
CA PRO A 208 -2.23 11.63 11.54
C PRO A 208 -2.30 10.88 10.20
N THR A 209 -2.27 11.60 9.08
CA THR A 209 -2.28 10.98 7.75
C THR A 209 -0.98 10.21 7.47
N TRP A 210 0.18 10.74 7.86
CA TRP A 210 1.45 10.01 7.77
C TRP A 210 1.48 8.73 8.63
N ILE A 211 0.87 8.74 9.82
CA ILE A 211 0.73 7.56 10.68
C ILE A 211 -0.06 6.46 9.96
N ILE A 212 -1.13 6.83 9.25
CA ILE A 212 -1.91 5.88 8.45
C ILE A 212 -1.10 5.32 7.29
N HIS A 213 -0.27 6.13 6.63
CA HIS A 213 0.61 5.65 5.54
C HIS A 213 1.67 4.66 6.03
N THR A 214 2.38 5.01 7.11
CA THR A 214 3.40 4.12 7.68
C THR A 214 2.76 2.85 8.23
N SER A 215 1.58 2.96 8.85
CA SER A 215 0.75 1.83 9.28
C SER A 215 0.37 0.92 8.10
N SER A 216 -0.11 1.50 7.00
CA SER A 216 -0.48 0.69 5.83
C SER A 216 0.70 -0.12 5.26
N LEU A 217 1.93 0.38 5.35
CA LEU A 217 3.13 -0.37 4.94
C LEU A 217 3.56 -1.43 5.96
N VAL A 218 3.67 -1.06 7.23
CA VAL A 218 4.19 -1.94 8.30
C VAL A 218 3.24 -3.11 8.51
N GLU A 219 1.94 -2.85 8.70
CA GLU A 219 0.93 -3.87 8.95
C GLU A 219 0.79 -4.83 7.77
N TRP A 220 1.00 -4.35 6.54
CA TRP A 220 1.00 -5.21 5.36
C TRP A 220 2.19 -6.17 5.35
N LEU A 221 3.39 -5.71 5.71
CA LEU A 221 4.55 -6.61 5.88
C LEU A 221 4.32 -7.63 6.98
N VAL A 222 3.73 -7.23 8.11
CA VAL A 222 3.34 -8.16 9.19
C VAL A 222 2.34 -9.20 8.68
N ALA A 223 1.32 -8.79 7.92
CA ALA A 223 0.37 -9.71 7.32
C ALA A 223 1.04 -10.69 6.33
N MET A 224 2.01 -10.22 5.54
CA MET A 224 2.80 -11.07 4.64
C MET A 224 3.58 -12.16 5.41
N GLY A 225 4.20 -11.78 6.54
CA GLY A 225 4.88 -12.69 7.47
C GLY A 225 3.95 -13.73 8.08
N LEU A 226 2.82 -13.28 8.61
CA LEU A 226 1.81 -14.16 9.20
C LEU A 226 1.17 -15.10 8.18
N ALA A 227 0.94 -14.64 6.94
CA ALA A 227 0.45 -15.50 5.86
C ALA A 227 1.45 -16.63 5.54
N TRP A 228 2.75 -16.31 5.53
CA TRP A 228 3.80 -17.31 5.34
C TRP A 228 3.84 -18.31 6.50
N ARG A 229 3.83 -17.82 7.75
CA ARG A 229 3.80 -18.68 8.94
C ARG A 229 2.56 -19.56 8.98
N TYR A 230 1.40 -19.02 8.63
CA TYR A 230 0.17 -19.79 8.52
C TYR A 230 0.33 -20.96 7.56
N ALA A 231 0.92 -20.74 6.38
CA ALA A 231 1.22 -21.80 5.42
C ALA A 231 2.07 -22.93 6.01
N ASP A 232 3.09 -22.58 6.81
CA ASP A 232 3.97 -23.54 7.48
C ASP A 232 3.22 -24.34 8.55
N VAL A 233 2.45 -23.68 9.41
CA VAL A 233 1.71 -24.30 10.52
C VAL A 233 0.61 -25.26 10.05
N ILE A 234 -0.12 -24.91 8.99
CA ILE A 234 -1.16 -25.81 8.45
C ILE A 234 -0.62 -26.82 7.44
N GLY A 235 0.69 -26.78 7.14
CA GLY A 235 1.34 -27.68 6.18
C GLY A 235 0.90 -27.50 4.71
N ARG A 236 0.34 -26.33 4.34
CA ARG A 236 -0.13 -26.04 2.97
C ARG A 236 0.74 -25.00 2.30
N LYS A 237 1.74 -25.46 1.54
CA LYS A 237 2.76 -24.59 0.91
C LYS A 237 2.18 -23.63 -0.14
N GLU A 238 0.99 -23.91 -0.66
CA GLU A 238 0.28 -23.07 -1.63
C GLU A 238 0.00 -21.67 -1.07
N TRP A 239 -0.23 -21.56 0.25
CA TRP A 239 -0.39 -20.27 0.94
C TRP A 239 0.85 -19.39 0.85
N LYS A 240 2.06 -19.94 0.69
CA LYS A 240 3.27 -19.13 0.47
C LYS A 240 3.20 -18.33 -0.83
N GLY A 241 2.43 -18.81 -1.81
CA GLY A 241 2.14 -18.08 -3.05
C GLY A 241 1.33 -16.80 -2.81
N VAL A 242 0.55 -16.73 -1.74
CA VAL A 242 -0.20 -15.53 -1.34
C VAL A 242 0.75 -14.40 -0.98
N THR A 243 1.79 -14.69 -0.19
CA THR A 243 2.80 -13.70 0.17
C THR A 243 3.49 -13.08 -1.06
N TRP A 244 3.80 -13.90 -2.07
CA TRP A 244 4.30 -13.39 -3.35
C TRP A 244 3.28 -12.53 -4.09
N GLY A 245 2.00 -12.90 -4.03
CA GLY A 245 0.89 -12.12 -4.59
C GLY A 245 0.71 -10.75 -3.95
N MET A 246 1.08 -10.59 -2.67
CA MET A 246 0.96 -9.35 -1.90
C MET A 246 2.06 -8.31 -2.21
N LEU A 247 3.17 -8.70 -2.85
CA LEU A 247 4.33 -7.84 -3.09
C LEU A 247 4.04 -6.59 -3.95
N PRO A 248 3.30 -6.68 -5.06
CA PRO A 248 3.01 -5.49 -5.85
C PRO A 248 2.11 -4.50 -5.09
N LEU A 249 1.22 -4.99 -4.21
CA LEU A 249 0.40 -4.13 -3.33
C LEU A 249 1.25 -3.39 -2.30
N HIS A 250 2.26 -4.05 -1.73
CA HIS A 250 3.24 -3.35 -0.87
C HIS A 250 4.00 -2.26 -1.65
N THR A 251 4.43 -2.58 -2.88
CA THR A 251 5.10 -1.60 -3.75
C THR A 251 4.17 -0.43 -4.07
N SER A 252 2.88 -0.68 -4.30
CA SER A 252 1.88 0.38 -4.48
C SER A 252 1.88 1.36 -3.30
N GLY A 253 1.84 0.86 -2.05
CA GLY A 253 1.92 1.70 -0.86
C GLY A 253 3.22 2.50 -0.77
N ILE A 254 4.36 1.92 -1.18
CA ILE A 254 5.65 2.63 -1.21
C ILE A 254 5.60 3.79 -2.21
N VAL A 255 5.01 3.56 -3.40
CA VAL A 255 4.87 4.59 -4.42
C VAL A 255 3.98 5.74 -3.92
N ALA A 256 2.87 5.43 -3.24
CA ALA A 256 2.02 6.44 -2.61
C ALA A 256 2.79 7.29 -1.58
N CYS A 257 3.48 6.63 -0.63
CA CYS A 257 4.30 7.30 0.37
C CYS A 257 5.43 8.13 -0.26
N CYS A 258 6.01 7.64 -1.37
CA CYS A 258 7.02 8.38 -2.12
C CYS A 258 6.44 9.66 -2.71
N TYR A 259 5.26 9.62 -3.34
CA TYR A 259 4.62 10.82 -3.88
C TYR A 259 4.39 11.88 -2.79
N HIS A 260 3.90 11.45 -1.62
CA HIS A 260 3.70 12.32 -0.47
C HIS A 260 4.99 12.82 0.20
N LEU A 261 6.06 12.02 0.18
CA LEU A 261 7.38 12.44 0.66
C LEU A 261 7.90 13.64 -0.13
N PHE A 262 7.58 13.71 -1.42
CA PHE A 262 7.90 14.83 -2.29
C PHE A 262 6.75 15.83 -2.40
N TYR A 263 5.84 15.87 -1.42
CA TYR A 263 4.75 16.83 -1.37
C TYR A 263 3.96 16.89 -2.68
N ASN A 264 3.57 15.73 -3.21
CA ASN A 264 2.72 15.63 -4.40
C ASN A 264 3.23 16.46 -5.59
N ALA A 265 4.55 16.56 -5.76
CA ALA A 265 5.16 17.42 -6.78
C ALA A 265 4.64 17.06 -8.19
N PRO A 266 4.20 18.03 -9.00
CA PRO A 266 3.61 17.75 -10.32
C PRO A 266 4.50 16.93 -11.26
N GLU A 267 5.82 17.16 -11.22
CA GLU A 267 6.84 16.42 -11.97
C GLU A 267 6.93 14.93 -11.58
N LEU A 268 6.39 14.56 -10.41
CA LEU A 268 6.29 13.19 -9.91
C LEU A 268 4.89 12.60 -10.02
N SER A 269 3.96 13.25 -10.73
CA SER A 269 2.59 12.73 -10.96
C SER A 269 2.56 11.33 -11.59
N TRP A 270 3.63 10.91 -12.28
CA TRP A 270 3.80 9.54 -12.76
C TRP A 270 3.76 8.48 -11.63
N CYS A 271 4.08 8.86 -10.39
CA CYS A 271 3.92 7.99 -9.21
C CYS A 271 2.48 7.54 -9.05
N VAL A 272 1.49 8.39 -9.32
CA VAL A 272 0.07 8.06 -9.19
C VAL A 272 -0.32 6.95 -10.17
N ALA A 273 0.12 7.06 -11.43
CA ALA A 273 -0.09 6.02 -12.43
C ALA A 273 0.67 4.72 -12.08
N LEU A 274 1.89 4.83 -11.56
CA LEU A 274 2.67 3.66 -11.13
C LEU A 274 2.01 2.96 -9.94
N GLN A 275 1.51 3.69 -8.94
CA GLN A 275 0.76 3.18 -7.81
C GLN A 275 -0.48 2.41 -8.29
N ALA A 276 -1.25 2.99 -9.20
CA ALA A 276 -2.42 2.33 -9.78
C ALA A 276 -2.04 1.07 -10.56
N GLY A 277 -0.94 1.11 -11.31
CA GLY A 277 -0.38 -0.05 -12.02
C GLY A 277 0.04 -1.17 -11.08
N CYS A 278 0.76 -0.84 -10.00
CA CYS A 278 1.15 -1.79 -8.95
C CYS A 278 -0.07 -2.36 -8.23
N THR A 279 -1.13 -1.57 -8.02
CA THR A 279 -2.40 -2.03 -7.43
C THR A 279 -3.11 -3.01 -8.36
N CYS A 280 -3.23 -2.69 -9.64
CA CYS A 280 -3.85 -3.56 -10.64
C CYS A 280 -3.07 -4.88 -10.80
N LEU A 281 -1.74 -4.80 -10.89
CA LEU A 281 -0.87 -5.97 -10.90
C LEU A 281 -1.01 -6.78 -9.61
N GLY A 282 -1.02 -6.12 -8.46
CA GLY A 282 -1.13 -6.75 -7.14
C GLY A 282 -2.44 -7.48 -6.93
N ASN A 283 -3.56 -6.87 -7.30
CA ASN A 283 -4.87 -7.52 -7.28
C ASN A 283 -4.88 -8.73 -8.22
N THR A 284 -4.24 -8.63 -9.39
CA THR A 284 -4.13 -9.73 -10.35
C THR A 284 -3.28 -10.88 -9.81
N THR A 285 -2.13 -10.59 -9.18
CA THR A 285 -1.26 -11.61 -8.59
C THR A 285 -1.90 -12.26 -7.37
N MET A 286 -2.64 -11.50 -6.56
CA MET A 286 -3.45 -12.03 -5.46
C MET A 286 -4.57 -12.94 -5.96
N ALA A 287 -5.28 -12.54 -7.03
CA ALA A 287 -6.31 -13.37 -7.66
C ALA A 287 -5.74 -14.69 -8.17
N PHE A 288 -4.59 -14.63 -8.83
CA PHE A 288 -3.88 -15.83 -9.30
C PHE A 288 -3.42 -16.73 -8.14
N ALA A 289 -2.93 -16.15 -7.05
CA ALA A 289 -2.55 -16.89 -5.85
C ALA A 289 -3.76 -17.62 -5.22
N MET A 290 -4.90 -16.93 -5.09
CA MET A 290 -6.12 -17.54 -4.55
C MET A 290 -6.72 -18.59 -5.48
N TYR A 291 -6.68 -18.36 -6.79
CA TYR A 291 -7.08 -19.36 -7.78
C TYR A 291 -6.24 -20.65 -7.65
N ARG A 292 -4.91 -20.52 -7.58
CA ARG A 292 -4.00 -21.67 -7.41
C ARG A 292 -4.29 -22.43 -6.12
N LEU A 293 -4.52 -21.70 -5.03
CA LEU A 293 -4.87 -22.27 -3.74
C LEU A 293 -6.22 -23.01 -3.80
N ALA A 294 -7.25 -22.40 -4.39
CA ALA A 294 -8.56 -23.01 -4.54
C ALA A 294 -8.49 -24.30 -5.37
N VAL A 295 -7.77 -24.29 -6.49
CA VAL A 295 -7.56 -25.48 -7.34
C VAL A 295 -6.81 -26.57 -6.57
N ALA A 296 -5.77 -26.22 -5.83
CA ALA A 296 -5.05 -27.18 -4.98
C ALA A 296 -5.95 -27.78 -3.88
N SER A 297 -6.94 -27.02 -3.41
CA SER A 297 -7.97 -27.49 -2.49
C SER A 297 -9.16 -28.19 -3.18
N GLY A 298 -9.06 -28.52 -4.47
CA GLY A 298 -10.06 -29.30 -5.22
C GLY A 298 -11.20 -28.48 -5.84
N TRP A 299 -11.04 -27.17 -5.98
CA TRP A 299 -11.95 -26.34 -6.78
C TRP A 299 -11.80 -26.64 -8.27
N THR A 300 -12.93 -26.63 -8.99
CA THR A 300 -13.05 -26.96 -10.42
C THR A 300 -13.91 -25.92 -11.15
N LEU A 301 -13.81 -25.89 -12.48
CA LEU A 301 -14.68 -25.05 -13.31
C LEU A 301 -16.17 -25.42 -13.20
N SER A 302 -16.49 -26.68 -12.87
CA SER A 302 -17.87 -27.08 -12.59
C SER A 302 -18.39 -26.45 -11.31
N ASP A 303 -17.58 -26.35 -10.25
CA ASP A 303 -17.97 -25.64 -9.02
C ASP A 303 -18.29 -24.18 -9.34
N GLY A 304 -17.42 -23.51 -10.10
CA GLY A 304 -17.65 -22.12 -10.52
C GLY A 304 -18.91 -21.92 -11.36
N ARG A 305 -19.26 -22.89 -12.21
CA ARG A 305 -20.53 -22.86 -12.96
C ARG A 305 -21.72 -23.00 -12.03
N SER A 306 -21.68 -23.97 -11.12
CA SER A 306 -22.75 -24.20 -10.14
C SER A 306 -22.93 -22.99 -9.21
N ASP A 307 -21.85 -22.35 -8.77
CA ASP A 307 -21.90 -21.11 -7.99
C ASP A 307 -22.57 -19.96 -8.76
N ALA A 308 -22.26 -19.83 -10.05
CA ALA A 308 -22.85 -18.81 -10.92
C ALA A 308 -24.35 -19.06 -11.17
N GLU A 309 -24.73 -20.32 -11.41
CA GLU A 309 -26.13 -20.74 -11.53
C GLU A 309 -26.91 -20.48 -10.23
N ALA A 310 -26.32 -20.80 -9.08
CA ALA A 310 -26.89 -20.52 -7.77
C ALA A 310 -27.06 -19.00 -7.55
N LEU A 311 -26.06 -18.18 -7.86
CA LEU A 311 -26.15 -16.73 -7.76
C LEU A 311 -27.25 -16.16 -8.66
N TYR A 312 -27.34 -16.63 -9.92
CA TYR A 312 -28.39 -16.22 -10.84
C TYR A 312 -29.79 -16.57 -10.31
N ALA A 313 -29.97 -17.78 -9.78
CA ALA A 313 -31.23 -18.20 -9.16
C ALA A 313 -31.58 -17.33 -7.95
N ARG A 314 -30.63 -17.02 -7.08
CA ARG A 314 -30.84 -16.11 -5.92
C ARG A 314 -31.31 -14.72 -6.37
N LEU A 315 -30.65 -14.14 -7.38
CA LEU A 315 -30.96 -12.79 -7.87
C LEU A 315 -32.28 -12.69 -8.62
N THR A 316 -32.70 -13.76 -9.30
CA THR A 316 -33.89 -13.74 -10.17
C THR A 316 -35.13 -14.41 -9.56
N GLN A 317 -34.94 -15.34 -8.62
CA GLN A 317 -35.99 -16.17 -8.06
C GLN A 317 -36.14 -16.01 -6.54
N GLY A 318 -35.29 -15.21 -5.87
CA GLY A 318 -35.41 -14.92 -4.44
C GLY A 318 -35.15 -16.11 -3.52
N VAL A 319 -34.47 -17.16 -4.02
CA VAL A 319 -34.12 -18.33 -3.22
C VAL A 319 -33.06 -17.94 -2.18
N GLU A 320 -33.30 -18.23 -0.90
CA GLU A 320 -32.28 -18.06 0.15
C GLU A 320 -31.26 -19.20 0.12
N ALA A 321 -30.01 -18.90 0.41
CA ALA A 321 -28.93 -19.89 0.43
C ALA A 321 -28.83 -20.56 1.80
N GLU A 322 -28.72 -21.89 1.83
CA GLU A 322 -28.25 -22.62 3.02
C GLU A 322 -26.79 -22.27 3.29
N ALA A 323 -26.46 -21.98 4.55
CA ALA A 323 -25.10 -21.72 4.97
C ALA A 323 -24.31 -23.03 4.98
N ALA A 324 -23.29 -23.14 4.14
CA ALA A 324 -22.36 -24.26 4.20
C ALA A 324 -21.52 -24.17 5.49
N GLU A 325 -21.51 -25.23 6.30
CA GLU A 325 -20.59 -25.38 7.42
C GLU A 325 -19.16 -25.50 6.89
N THR A 326 -18.35 -24.46 7.06
CA THR A 326 -16.91 -24.49 6.81
C THR A 326 -16.18 -24.89 8.09
N GLU A 327 -15.61 -26.09 8.11
CA GLU A 327 -14.63 -26.52 9.11
C GLU A 327 -13.30 -25.77 8.92
N THR A 328 -12.78 -25.18 9.99
CA THR A 328 -11.43 -24.62 10.05
C THR A 328 -10.39 -25.75 10.01
N PRO A 329 -9.29 -25.61 9.22
CA PRO A 329 -8.26 -26.63 9.18
C PRO A 329 -7.68 -26.89 10.57
N SER A 330 -7.55 -28.15 10.96
CA SER A 330 -6.86 -28.57 12.17
C SER A 330 -5.37 -28.21 12.09
N LEU A 331 -4.85 -27.54 13.13
CA LEU A 331 -3.44 -27.18 13.24
C LEU A 331 -2.61 -28.47 13.33
N VAL A 332 -1.58 -28.59 12.47
CA VAL A 332 -0.62 -29.70 12.57
C VAL A 332 0.42 -29.33 13.63
N THR A 333 0.53 -30.12 14.69
CA THR A 333 1.55 -29.94 15.73
C THR A 333 2.93 -30.33 15.20
N ALA A 334 3.73 -29.34 14.79
CA ALA A 334 5.15 -29.52 14.49
C ALA A 334 6.02 -29.09 15.69
N ALA A 335 7.09 -29.86 15.95
CA ALA A 335 8.01 -29.65 17.06
C ALA A 335 9.03 -28.52 16.78
N PRO A 336 9.46 -27.76 17.80
CA PRO A 336 10.33 -26.59 17.62
C PRO A 336 11.77 -27.02 17.32
N SER A 337 12.44 -26.27 16.44
CA SER A 337 13.87 -26.48 16.13
C SER A 337 14.69 -25.23 16.46
N SER A 338 15.95 -25.44 16.87
CA SER A 338 16.84 -24.44 17.46
C SER A 338 17.40 -23.40 16.46
N THR A 339 17.64 -22.19 16.96
CA THR A 339 17.94 -20.96 16.21
C THR A 339 19.42 -20.57 16.10
N THR A 340 19.75 -19.87 15.01
CA THR A 340 20.90 -18.95 14.89
C THR A 340 20.42 -17.55 14.50
N ALA A 341 20.97 -16.51 15.12
CA ALA A 341 20.50 -15.12 15.01
C ALA A 341 20.65 -14.51 13.60
N SER A 342 19.53 -14.13 12.97
CA SER A 342 19.49 -13.22 11.83
C SER A 342 18.68 -11.95 12.19
N LEU A 343 18.89 -10.86 11.45
CA LEU A 343 18.28 -9.55 11.73
C LEU A 343 16.75 -9.60 11.56
N LEU A 344 16.02 -9.21 12.61
CA LEU A 344 14.56 -9.10 12.63
C LEU A 344 14.07 -8.12 11.56
N GLY A 345 13.19 -8.55 10.65
CA GLY A 345 12.48 -7.63 9.74
C GLY A 345 11.03 -7.38 10.15
N TRP A 346 10.37 -6.48 9.42
CA TRP A 346 9.00 -6.04 9.72
C TRP A 346 7.97 -7.15 9.64
N GLU A 347 8.14 -8.09 8.71
CA GLU A 347 7.28 -9.26 8.57
C GLU A 347 7.46 -10.27 9.71
N ASP A 348 8.57 -10.21 10.44
CA ASP A 348 8.86 -11.11 11.56
C ASP A 348 8.27 -10.56 12.88
N LEU A 349 7.71 -9.35 12.88
CA LEU A 349 7.09 -8.75 14.07
C LEU A 349 5.87 -9.53 14.57
N GLY A 350 5.13 -10.16 13.66
CA GLY A 350 4.02 -11.06 14.02
C GLY A 350 4.49 -12.19 14.95
N ASP A 351 5.69 -12.70 14.71
CA ASP A 351 6.32 -13.78 15.46
C ASP A 351 7.02 -13.25 16.71
N ALA A 352 7.75 -12.14 16.56
CA ALA A 352 8.46 -11.47 17.67
C ALA A 352 7.52 -11.09 18.82
N TRP A 353 6.27 -10.79 18.51
CA TRP A 353 5.22 -10.39 19.45
C TRP A 353 4.05 -11.38 19.49
N ALA A 354 4.31 -12.66 19.23
CA ALA A 354 3.28 -13.70 19.22
C ALA A 354 2.56 -13.85 20.57
N LEU A 355 3.26 -13.60 21.69
CA LEU A 355 2.72 -13.71 23.05
C LEU A 355 1.93 -12.48 23.52
N ASP A 356 1.93 -11.39 22.75
CA ASP A 356 1.21 -10.18 23.11
C ASP A 356 -0.31 -10.38 22.98
N SER A 357 -1.08 -9.72 23.86
CA SER A 357 -2.51 -9.52 23.62
C SER A 357 -2.72 -8.64 22.39
N ASP A 358 -3.85 -8.78 21.70
CA ASP A 358 -4.10 -8.01 20.47
C ASP A 358 -4.04 -6.49 20.69
N ALA A 359 -4.50 -6.01 21.85
CA ALA A 359 -4.44 -4.59 22.19
C ALA A 359 -2.98 -4.11 22.34
N PHE A 360 -2.12 -4.89 23.00
CA PHE A 360 -0.72 -4.51 23.19
C PHE A 360 0.08 -4.63 21.89
N PHE A 361 -0.20 -5.67 21.10
CA PHE A 361 0.36 -5.89 19.77
C PHE A 361 0.04 -4.71 18.83
N LEU A 362 -1.24 -4.34 18.71
CA LEU A 362 -1.65 -3.19 17.90
C LEU A 362 -1.11 -1.87 18.46
N GLY A 363 -1.01 -1.73 19.78
CA GLY A 363 -0.40 -0.56 20.42
C GLY A 363 1.08 -0.39 20.04
N LYS A 364 1.85 -1.48 19.99
CA LYS A 364 3.24 -1.47 19.52
C LYS A 364 3.36 -1.12 18.04
N LEU A 365 2.50 -1.69 17.19
CA LEU A 365 2.46 -1.36 15.77
C LEU A 365 2.14 0.12 15.56
N LEU A 366 1.12 0.65 16.23
CA LEU A 366 0.77 2.06 16.16
C LEU A 366 1.92 2.95 16.65
N ALA A 367 2.59 2.60 17.75
CA ALA A 367 3.73 3.36 18.25
C ALA A 367 4.91 3.34 17.28
N LEU A 368 5.19 2.20 16.66
CA LEU A 368 6.22 2.07 15.62
C LEU A 368 5.87 2.90 14.38
N SER A 369 4.65 2.77 13.86
CA SER A 369 4.16 3.52 12.70
C SER A 369 4.15 5.01 12.98
N ALA A 370 3.79 5.43 14.20
CA ALA A 370 3.91 6.82 14.64
C ALA A 370 5.36 7.30 14.67
N PHE A 371 6.26 6.55 15.30
CA PHE A 371 7.68 6.90 15.29
C PHE A 371 8.23 7.06 13.87
N LEU A 372 7.92 6.13 12.96
CA LEU A 372 8.32 6.21 11.55
C LEU A 372 7.69 7.40 10.82
N ALA A 373 6.43 7.72 11.10
CA ALA A 373 5.75 8.87 10.51
C ALA A 373 6.43 10.20 10.89
N TYR A 374 6.78 10.37 12.17
CA TYR A 374 7.55 11.54 12.61
C TYR A 374 8.94 11.57 11.98
N LEU A 375 9.61 10.42 11.88
CA LEU A 375 10.92 10.33 11.23
C LEU A 375 10.81 10.78 9.76
N VAL A 376 9.87 10.20 9.00
CA VAL A 376 9.72 10.50 7.56
C VAL A 376 9.31 11.95 7.33
N LYS A 377 8.33 12.48 8.10
CA LYS A 377 7.82 13.84 7.92
C LYS A 377 8.80 14.91 8.39
N TYR A 378 9.47 14.71 9.53
CA TYR A 378 10.23 15.78 10.20
C TYR A 378 11.75 15.60 10.21
N THR A 379 12.29 14.52 9.64
CA THR A 379 13.74 14.50 9.36
C THR A 379 14.19 15.35 8.18
N PRO A 380 13.39 15.60 7.11
CA PRO A 380 13.82 16.49 6.04
C PRO A 380 14.19 17.91 6.52
N PRO A 381 13.47 18.53 7.49
CA PRO A 381 13.90 19.79 8.12
C PRO A 381 15.22 19.75 8.91
N LEU A 382 15.73 18.57 9.28
CA LEU A 382 17.02 18.42 9.96
C LEU A 382 18.20 18.36 8.98
N ILE A 383 17.92 18.32 7.67
CA ILE A 383 18.93 18.36 6.62
C ILE A 383 19.51 19.78 6.55
N PRO A 384 20.86 19.95 6.48
CA PRO A 384 21.48 21.27 6.36
C PRO A 384 20.87 22.12 5.26
N GLY A 385 20.61 23.41 5.54
CA GLY A 385 19.93 24.32 4.61
C GLY A 385 20.58 24.41 3.23
N SER A 386 21.91 24.28 3.14
CA SER A 386 22.63 24.25 1.85
C SER A 386 22.28 23.06 0.96
N ILE A 387 21.91 21.92 1.57
CA ILE A 387 21.43 20.73 0.86
C ILE A 387 19.97 20.93 0.47
N VAL A 388 19.16 21.55 1.32
CA VAL A 388 17.76 21.88 1.02
C VAL A 388 17.65 22.89 -0.12
N ASP A 389 18.46 23.95 -0.11
CA ASP A 389 18.52 24.96 -1.18
C ASP A 389 19.03 24.34 -2.49
N GLY A 390 20.05 23.49 -2.41
CA GLY A 390 20.56 22.73 -3.56
C GLY A 390 19.55 21.73 -4.11
N TRP A 391 18.71 21.16 -3.23
CA TRP A 391 17.61 20.27 -3.60
C TRP A 391 16.47 21.02 -4.30
N ALA A 392 16.07 22.19 -3.78
CA ALA A 392 15.06 23.04 -4.37
C ALA A 392 15.47 23.56 -5.76
N GLY A 393 16.77 23.78 -5.98
CA GLY A 393 17.32 24.16 -7.28
C GLY A 393 17.71 22.97 -8.19
N ALA A 394 17.55 21.73 -7.73
CA ALA A 394 17.83 20.56 -8.55
C ALA A 394 16.75 20.41 -9.63
N GLY A 395 17.15 20.04 -10.85
CA GLY A 395 16.18 19.87 -11.94
C GLY A 395 15.32 18.61 -11.76
N ASP A 396 14.15 18.58 -12.40
CA ASP A 396 13.10 17.56 -12.28
C ASP A 396 13.62 16.11 -12.42
N GLY A 397 14.65 15.90 -13.25
CA GLY A 397 15.29 14.60 -13.43
C GLY A 397 16.01 14.07 -12.17
N VAL A 398 16.53 14.96 -11.33
CA VAL A 398 17.15 14.60 -10.04
C VAL A 398 16.09 14.16 -9.04
N HIS A 399 14.99 14.91 -8.92
CA HIS A 399 13.86 14.56 -8.05
C HIS A 399 13.23 13.23 -8.48
N SER A 400 13.00 13.06 -9.79
CA SER A 400 12.50 11.80 -10.37
C SER A 400 13.44 10.62 -10.10
N GLY A 401 14.75 10.82 -10.23
CA GLY A 401 15.75 9.80 -9.92
C GLY A 401 15.74 9.40 -8.44
N ALA A 402 15.60 10.36 -7.52
CA ALA A 402 15.50 10.07 -6.09
C ALA A 402 14.20 9.35 -5.74
N ALA A 403 13.06 9.79 -6.30
CA ALA A 403 11.78 9.12 -6.14
C ALA A 403 11.86 7.65 -6.61
N ALA A 404 12.48 7.41 -7.77
CA ALA A 404 12.72 6.05 -8.26
C ALA A 404 13.56 5.21 -7.29
N LEU A 405 14.57 5.78 -6.62
CA LEU A 405 15.35 5.07 -5.60
C LEU A 405 14.53 4.77 -4.33
N VAL A 406 13.73 5.73 -3.86
CA VAL A 406 12.82 5.55 -2.70
C VAL A 406 11.82 4.42 -2.97
N ILE A 407 11.43 4.20 -4.22
CA ILE A 407 10.54 3.10 -4.62
C ILE A 407 11.31 1.78 -4.81
N VAL A 408 12.31 1.77 -5.68
CA VAL A 408 12.97 0.54 -6.15
C VAL A 408 13.76 -0.14 -5.04
N VAL A 409 14.46 0.62 -4.18
CA VAL A 409 15.30 0.03 -3.13
C VAL A 409 14.48 -0.82 -2.14
N PRO A 410 13.45 -0.29 -1.44
CA PRO A 410 12.66 -1.10 -0.52
C PRO A 410 11.89 -2.22 -1.22
N THR A 411 11.41 -2.00 -2.45
CA THR A 411 10.77 -3.08 -3.24
C THR A 411 11.73 -4.23 -3.52
N LEU A 412 12.96 -3.94 -3.97
CA LEU A 412 13.97 -4.97 -4.22
C LEU A 412 14.42 -5.65 -2.92
N LEU A 413 14.54 -4.93 -1.81
CA LEU A 413 14.83 -5.53 -0.51
C LEU A 413 13.74 -6.51 -0.08
N ASN A 414 12.46 -6.13 -0.25
CA ASN A 414 11.33 -7.01 0.05
C ASN A 414 11.36 -8.26 -0.84
N CYS A 415 11.53 -8.08 -2.16
CA CYS A 415 11.68 -9.20 -3.11
C CYS A 415 12.86 -10.12 -2.76
N ALA A 416 14.03 -9.55 -2.45
CA ALA A 416 15.22 -10.31 -2.10
C ALA A 416 15.01 -11.13 -0.82
N LYS A 417 14.32 -10.56 0.16
CA LYS A 417 14.01 -11.25 1.42
C LYS A 417 13.06 -12.43 1.20
N TRP A 418 11.97 -12.27 0.45
CA TRP A 418 11.09 -13.40 0.13
C TRP A 418 11.76 -14.43 -0.76
N TYR A 419 12.64 -14.00 -1.68
CA TYR A 419 13.43 -14.91 -2.49
C TYR A 419 14.34 -15.77 -1.60
N GLN A 420 15.05 -15.15 -0.66
CA GLN A 420 15.86 -15.86 0.33
C GLN A 420 15.02 -16.81 1.19
N ARG A 421 13.86 -16.35 1.70
CA ARG A 421 12.94 -17.15 2.52
C ARG A 421 12.31 -18.33 1.75
N SER A 422 12.25 -18.24 0.42
CA SER A 422 11.74 -19.31 -0.45
C SER A 422 12.77 -20.41 -0.79
N GLN A 423 14.05 -20.20 -0.49
CA GLN A 423 15.08 -21.21 -0.76
C GLN A 423 14.98 -22.39 0.22
N GLU A 424 15.20 -23.61 -0.28
CA GLU A 424 15.22 -24.83 0.53
C GLU A 424 16.33 -24.77 1.59
N GLY A 425 15.99 -25.05 2.85
CA GLY A 425 16.94 -25.03 3.97
C GLY A 425 17.20 -23.65 4.60
N ALA A 426 16.46 -22.61 4.23
CA ALA A 426 16.51 -21.32 4.93
C ALA A 426 16.01 -21.49 6.38
N GLU A 427 16.88 -21.21 7.37
CA GLU A 427 16.51 -21.23 8.80
C GLU A 427 15.46 -20.16 9.12
N PHE A 428 14.48 -20.55 9.94
CA PHE A 428 13.31 -19.78 10.34
C PHE A 428 13.65 -18.86 11.52
N VAL A 429 13.20 -17.59 11.47
CA VAL A 429 13.15 -16.71 12.64
C VAL A 429 11.70 -16.64 13.08
N GLY A 430 11.35 -17.28 14.20
CA GLY A 430 9.98 -17.19 14.72
C GLY A 430 9.56 -18.23 15.77
N ASP A 431 10.47 -19.09 16.24
CA ASP A 431 10.18 -20.04 17.31
C ASP A 431 10.68 -19.48 18.66
N ILE A 432 9.75 -19.00 19.48
CA ILE A 432 9.90 -18.83 20.93
C ILE A 432 8.98 -19.85 21.60
#